data_AF-A0A9N9Z7E2-F1
#
_entry.id   AF-A0A9N9Z7E2-F1
#
_cell.length_a   1.000
_cell.length_b   1.000
_cell.length_c   1.000
_cell.angle_alpha   90.00
_cell.angle_beta   90.00
_cell.angle_gamma   90.00
#
_symmetry.space_group_name_H-M   'P 1'
#
loop_
_entity.id
_entity.type
_entity.pdbx_description
1 polymer ?
#
loop_
_entity_poly.entity_id
_entity_poly.type
_entity_poly.pdbx_seq_one_letter_code
_entity_poly.pdbx_strand_id
1 'polypeptide(L)'
;MWTLFLFTKSDFKTMTIPQSIFAIAAAYAPPAVKCVRSFDSSTPPDLGYLSTHIPRMLFWLWLNCALHDIANQSLPDSVVEDAVNKPWRPIPSGRISRSQARSWLLAIIPLSLAVSLMFGALMPMTMLVVFVWMYNDLEGSSASIWMRNALNGTGLMSFGCGALTVLVGSEGNLLPKAYNWLFLTGLIVSTTVQSQDLPDLEGDKARGRQTIPIVYGESVARWSVASMVLLWSVLGPWFWATETTSIWFWAPLILLGVALASLALARWGQKWDEVVLQLWCLWLLVIYLSPALASWA
;
A
#
# COMPACT_ATOMS: atom_id res chain seq x y z
N MET A 1 -4.56 -19.60 -13.72
CA MET A 1 -4.12 -19.36 -12.34
C MET A 1 -2.70 -18.83 -12.25
N TRP A 2 -1.66 -19.55 -12.73
CA TRP A 2 -0.27 -19.09 -12.62
C TRP A 2 0.03 -17.71 -13.24
N THR A 3 -0.46 -17.45 -14.47
CA THR A 3 -0.27 -16.14 -15.12
C THR A 3 -0.88 -14.98 -14.32
N LEU A 4 -2.04 -15.21 -13.70
CA LEU A 4 -2.69 -14.19 -12.87
C LEU A 4 -1.91 -13.92 -11.57
N PHE A 5 -1.38 -14.98 -10.94
CA PHE A 5 -0.48 -14.83 -9.80
C PHE A 5 0.78 -14.02 -10.14
N LEU A 6 1.33 -14.19 -11.35
CA LEU A 6 2.49 -13.41 -11.78
C LEU A 6 2.19 -11.91 -11.97
N PHE A 7 0.95 -11.50 -12.25
CA PHE A 7 0.61 -10.06 -12.22
C PHE A 7 0.78 -9.48 -10.81
N THR A 8 0.31 -10.20 -9.80
CA THR A 8 0.22 -9.71 -8.41
C THR A 8 1.38 -10.11 -7.50
N LYS A 9 2.36 -10.87 -8.02
CA LYS A 9 3.44 -11.47 -7.22
C LYS A 9 4.24 -10.44 -6.42
N SER A 10 4.58 -9.29 -7.02
CA SER A 10 5.32 -8.22 -6.34
C SER A 10 4.44 -7.55 -5.28
N ASP A 11 3.21 -7.23 -5.67
CA ASP A 11 2.27 -6.45 -4.86
C ASP A 11 1.64 -7.23 -3.71
N PHE A 12 1.84 -8.54 -3.68
CA PHE A 12 1.55 -9.33 -2.49
C PHE A 12 2.32 -8.84 -1.25
N LYS A 13 3.62 -8.53 -1.41
CA LYS A 13 4.49 -8.08 -0.30
C LYS A 13 4.35 -6.60 0.01
N THR A 14 4.18 -5.76 -1.01
CA THR A 14 4.15 -4.30 -0.88
C THR A 14 2.75 -3.75 -0.60
N MET A 15 1.69 -4.52 -0.89
CA MET A 15 0.31 -4.06 -0.76
C MET A 15 -0.58 -5.05 0.01
N THR A 16 -0.69 -6.30 -0.43
CA THR A 16 -1.68 -7.24 0.15
C THR A 16 -1.41 -7.53 1.63
N ILE A 17 -0.16 -7.89 1.98
CA ILE A 17 0.22 -8.14 3.38
C ILE A 17 0.10 -6.86 4.23
N PRO A 18 0.69 -5.70 3.83
CA PRO A 18 0.54 -4.46 4.60
C PRO A 18 -0.90 -4.03 4.83
N GLN A 19 -1.75 -4.07 3.81
CA GLN A 19 -3.14 -3.61 3.95
C GLN A 19 -3.99 -4.59 4.78
N SER A 20 -3.64 -5.88 4.79
CA SER A 20 -4.24 -6.85 5.72
C SER A 20 -3.86 -6.53 7.17
N ILE A 21 -2.58 -6.24 7.43
CA ILE A 21 -2.09 -5.87 8.76
C ILE A 21 -2.71 -4.54 9.22
N PHE A 22 -2.78 -3.55 8.34
CA PHE A 22 -3.47 -2.29 8.59
C PHE A 22 -4.92 -2.50 9.04
N ALA A 23 -5.68 -3.28 8.26
CA ALA A 23 -7.10 -3.52 8.53
C ALA A 23 -7.30 -4.25 9.87
N ILE A 24 -6.50 -5.29 10.13
CA ILE A 24 -6.55 -6.04 11.38
C ILE A 24 -6.17 -5.12 12.55
N ALA A 25 -5.04 -4.42 12.49
CA ALA A 25 -4.59 -3.55 13.57
C ALA A 25 -5.59 -2.44 13.90
N ALA A 26 -6.22 -1.83 12.88
CA ALA A 26 -7.27 -0.84 13.07
C ALA A 26 -8.56 -1.45 13.65
N ALA A 27 -8.97 -2.65 13.21
CA ALA A 27 -10.15 -3.33 13.75
C ALA A 27 -9.99 -3.68 15.24
N TYR A 28 -8.77 -4.02 15.67
CA TYR A 28 -8.43 -4.36 17.06
C TYR A 28 -7.86 -3.19 17.87
N ALA A 29 -8.00 -1.96 17.39
CA ALA A 29 -7.59 -0.79 18.15
C ALA A 29 -8.32 -0.75 19.51
N PRO A 30 -7.61 -0.54 20.63
CA PRO A 30 -8.18 -0.57 21.98
C PRO A 30 -9.17 0.58 22.19
N PRO A 31 -10.04 0.53 23.22
CA PRO A 31 -11.10 1.51 23.45
C PRO A 31 -10.66 2.97 23.43
N ALA A 32 -9.49 3.25 24.00
CA ALA A 32 -8.93 4.60 24.08
C ALA A 32 -8.67 5.23 22.70
N VAL A 33 -8.45 4.42 21.67
CA VAL A 33 -8.18 4.86 20.29
C VAL A 33 -9.04 4.10 19.25
N LYS A 34 -10.26 3.72 19.66
CA LYS A 34 -11.19 2.88 18.88
C LYS A 34 -11.41 3.43 17.47
N CYS A 35 -11.26 2.55 16.48
CA CYS A 35 -11.44 2.88 15.06
C CYS A 35 -12.74 2.34 14.46
N VAL A 36 -13.34 1.33 15.07
CA VAL A 36 -14.54 0.66 14.58
C VAL A 36 -15.56 0.56 15.71
N ARG A 37 -16.83 0.91 15.46
CA ARG A 37 -17.87 0.97 16.50
C ARG A 37 -18.29 -0.39 17.07
N SER A 38 -18.38 -1.43 16.24
CA SER A 38 -19.06 -2.71 16.55
C SER A 38 -18.28 -3.67 17.42
N PHE A 39 -16.95 -3.64 17.38
CA PHE A 39 -16.14 -4.44 18.28
C PHE A 39 -16.09 -3.73 19.63
N ASP A 40 -16.95 -4.14 20.56
CA ASP A 40 -16.76 -3.73 21.96
C ASP A 40 -15.55 -4.48 22.53
N SER A 41 -14.66 -3.80 23.23
CA SER A 41 -13.41 -4.40 23.74
C SER A 41 -13.65 -5.51 24.75
N SER A 42 -14.86 -5.58 25.31
CA SER A 42 -15.31 -6.66 26.19
C SER A 42 -15.59 -7.97 25.46
N THR A 43 -15.79 -7.93 24.13
CA THR A 43 -16.06 -9.11 23.28
C THR A 43 -15.39 -8.91 21.92
N PRO A 44 -14.11 -9.27 21.76
CA PRO A 44 -13.46 -9.27 20.46
C PRO A 44 -14.21 -10.19 19.48
N PRO A 45 -14.08 -9.96 18.16
CA PRO A 45 -14.71 -10.84 17.18
C PRO A 45 -14.28 -12.29 17.41
N ASP A 46 -15.26 -13.19 17.46
CA ASP A 46 -15.01 -14.60 17.72
C ASP A 46 -14.28 -15.27 16.54
N LEU A 47 -13.77 -16.48 16.77
CA LEU A 47 -13.03 -17.23 15.75
C LEU A 47 -13.89 -17.52 14.51
N GLY A 48 -15.21 -17.68 14.68
CA GLY A 48 -16.16 -17.88 13.58
C GLY A 48 -16.24 -16.65 12.68
N TYR A 49 -16.38 -15.47 13.27
CA TYR A 49 -16.33 -14.20 12.58
C TYR A 49 -15.03 -14.04 11.79
N LEU A 50 -13.88 -14.26 12.43
CA LEU A 50 -12.57 -14.10 11.77
C LEU A 50 -12.36 -15.11 10.65
N SER A 51 -12.81 -16.36 10.84
CA SER A 51 -12.69 -17.42 9.83
C SER A 51 -13.45 -17.10 8.53
N THR A 52 -14.45 -16.21 8.60
CA THR A 52 -15.24 -15.80 7.43
C THR A 52 -14.79 -14.45 6.87
N HIS A 53 -14.44 -13.48 7.71
CA HIS A 53 -14.12 -12.12 7.27
C HIS A 53 -12.67 -11.96 6.78
N ILE A 54 -11.70 -12.68 7.37
CA ILE A 54 -10.30 -12.62 6.89
C ILE A 54 -10.20 -13.15 5.45
N PRO A 55 -10.76 -14.32 5.08
CA PRO A 55 -10.71 -14.79 3.70
C PRO A 55 -11.42 -13.84 2.72
N ARG A 56 -12.55 -13.23 3.12
CA ARG A 56 -13.24 -12.23 2.29
C ARG A 56 -12.37 -11.00 2.06
N MET A 57 -11.73 -10.48 3.10
CA MET A 57 -10.80 -9.34 3.02
C MET A 57 -9.62 -9.68 2.11
N LEU A 58 -8.97 -10.83 2.30
CA LEU A 58 -7.84 -11.26 1.48
C LEU A 58 -8.23 -11.46 0.02
N PHE A 59 -9.41 -12.04 -0.24
CA PHE A 59 -9.93 -12.20 -1.59
C PHE A 59 -10.23 -10.83 -2.25
N TRP A 60 -10.86 -9.91 -1.52
CA TRP A 60 -11.13 -8.56 -2.01
C TRP A 60 -9.84 -7.81 -2.32
N LEU A 61 -8.84 -7.86 -1.43
CA LEU A 61 -7.52 -7.28 -1.65
C LEU A 61 -6.84 -7.85 -2.89
N TRP A 62 -6.77 -9.18 -3.00
CA TRP A 62 -6.12 -9.85 -4.13
C TRP A 62 -6.84 -9.55 -5.47
N LEU A 63 -8.17 -9.56 -5.49
CA LEU A 63 -8.95 -9.29 -6.69
C LEU A 63 -8.73 -7.86 -7.19
N ASN A 64 -8.75 -6.88 -6.28
CA ASN A 64 -8.51 -5.48 -6.64
C ASN A 64 -7.02 -5.19 -6.93
N CYS A 65 -6.09 -5.93 -6.31
CA CYS A 65 -4.68 -5.95 -6.69
C CYS A 65 -4.52 -6.39 -8.15
N ALA A 66 -5.15 -7.51 -8.52
CA ALA A 66 -5.12 -8.02 -9.88
C ALA A 66 -5.72 -7.02 -10.88
N LEU A 67 -6.82 -6.33 -10.52
CA LEU A 67 -7.38 -5.26 -11.35
C LEU A 67 -6.34 -4.15 -11.58
N HIS A 68 -5.76 -3.63 -10.51
CA HIS A 68 -4.73 -2.59 -10.56
C HIS A 68 -3.52 -3.02 -11.41
N ASP A 69 -2.99 -4.21 -11.14
CA ASP A 69 -1.76 -4.70 -11.74
C ASP A 69 -1.93 -5.01 -13.22
N ILE A 70 -3.05 -5.62 -13.61
CA ILE A 70 -3.33 -5.85 -15.04
C ILE A 70 -3.51 -4.50 -15.75
N ALA A 71 -4.19 -3.52 -15.14
CA ALA A 71 -4.37 -2.20 -15.74
C ALA A 71 -3.04 -1.48 -15.95
N ASN A 72 -2.19 -1.47 -14.92
CA ASN A 72 -0.89 -0.82 -14.98
C ASN A 72 0.09 -1.52 -15.93
N GLN A 73 0.22 -2.85 -15.85
CA GLN A 73 1.21 -3.63 -16.61
C GLN A 73 0.85 -3.79 -18.10
N SER A 74 -0.40 -3.51 -18.50
CA SER A 74 -0.86 -3.67 -19.89
C SER A 74 -0.57 -2.47 -20.80
N LEU A 75 -0.10 -1.34 -20.26
CA LEU A 75 0.25 -0.15 -21.03
C LEU A 75 1.52 -0.39 -21.87
N PRO A 76 1.65 0.22 -23.07
CA PRO A 76 2.83 0.02 -23.91
C PRO A 76 4.13 0.32 -23.17
N ASP A 77 4.19 1.47 -22.49
CA ASP A 77 5.43 1.91 -21.84
C ASP A 77 5.70 1.16 -20.54
N SER A 78 4.66 0.66 -19.86
CA SER A 78 4.84 -0.27 -18.72
C SER A 78 5.49 -1.57 -19.16
N VAL A 79 5.22 -2.07 -20.37
CA VAL A 79 5.88 -3.29 -20.87
C VAL A 79 7.37 -3.06 -21.10
N VAL A 80 7.77 -1.87 -21.54
CA VAL A 80 9.18 -1.48 -21.70
C VAL A 80 9.89 -1.42 -20.34
N GLU A 81 9.28 -0.74 -19.37
CA GLU A 81 9.75 -0.70 -17.97
C GLU A 81 9.91 -2.11 -17.38
N ASP A 82 8.87 -2.92 -17.52
CA ASP A 82 8.83 -4.25 -16.92
C ASP A 82 9.78 -5.23 -17.60
N ALA A 83 10.07 -5.08 -18.89
CA ALA A 83 11.08 -5.88 -19.56
C ALA A 83 12.49 -5.68 -18.96
N VAL A 84 12.75 -4.49 -18.39
CA VAL A 84 14.00 -4.18 -17.71
C VAL A 84 13.93 -4.64 -16.24
N ASN A 85 12.98 -4.11 -15.47
CA ASN A 85 12.96 -4.31 -14.01
C ASN A 85 12.46 -5.70 -13.62
N LYS A 86 11.45 -6.22 -14.32
CA LYS A 86 10.66 -7.40 -13.92
C LYS A 86 10.34 -8.30 -15.13
N PRO A 87 11.35 -8.81 -15.89
CA PRO A 87 11.15 -9.52 -17.15
C PRO A 87 10.31 -10.80 -17.04
N TRP A 88 10.17 -11.32 -15.82
CA TRP A 88 9.33 -12.46 -15.49
C TRP A 88 7.82 -12.15 -15.48
N ARG A 89 7.41 -10.87 -15.55
CA ARG A 89 6.00 -10.45 -15.59
C ARG A 89 5.28 -11.03 -16.81
N PRO A 90 3.95 -11.22 -16.74
CA PRO A 90 3.20 -11.97 -17.77
C PRO A 90 3.35 -11.47 -19.20
N ILE A 91 3.36 -10.15 -19.41
CA ILE A 91 3.42 -9.56 -20.74
C ILE A 91 4.86 -9.55 -21.29
N PRO A 92 5.88 -9.03 -20.56
CA PRO A 92 7.27 -9.09 -21.04
C PRO A 92 7.78 -10.51 -21.30
N SER A 93 7.35 -11.50 -20.50
CA SER A 93 7.70 -12.91 -20.69
C SER A 93 6.91 -13.62 -21.80
N GLY A 94 6.01 -12.93 -22.49
CA GLY A 94 5.23 -13.48 -23.60
C GLY A 94 4.14 -14.48 -23.19
N ARG A 95 3.78 -14.57 -21.91
CA ARG A 95 2.74 -15.50 -21.42
C ARG A 95 1.32 -15.09 -21.81
N ILE A 96 1.10 -13.79 -22.02
CA ILE A 96 -0.18 -13.21 -22.40
C ILE A 96 0.07 -11.95 -23.23
N SER A 97 -0.74 -11.71 -24.26
CA SER A 97 -0.68 -10.46 -25.02
C SER A 97 -1.38 -9.31 -24.28
N ARG A 98 -1.06 -8.08 -24.65
CA ARG A 98 -1.76 -6.88 -24.14
C ARG A 98 -3.26 -6.90 -24.45
N SER A 99 -3.65 -7.42 -25.61
CA SER A 99 -5.07 -7.56 -25.97
C SER A 99 -5.79 -8.57 -25.10
N GLN A 100 -5.16 -9.70 -24.78
CA GLN A 100 -5.71 -10.69 -23.85
C GLN A 100 -5.80 -10.14 -22.42
N ALA A 101 -4.78 -9.40 -21.96
CA ALA A 101 -4.80 -8.74 -20.66
C ALA A 101 -5.94 -7.69 -20.56
N ARG A 102 -6.18 -6.94 -21.64
CA ARG A 102 -7.36 -6.04 -21.75
C ARG A 102 -8.69 -6.81 -21.65
N SER A 103 -8.81 -7.96 -22.30
CA SER A 103 -10.00 -8.81 -22.15
C SER A 103 -10.18 -9.30 -20.71
N TRP A 104 -9.09 -9.59 -19.99
CA TRP A 104 -9.16 -9.91 -18.56
C TRP A 104 -9.63 -8.72 -17.74
N LEU A 105 -9.19 -7.50 -18.04
CA LEU A 105 -9.68 -6.29 -17.38
C LEU A 105 -11.19 -6.08 -17.56
N LEU A 106 -11.70 -6.30 -18.78
CA LEU A 106 -13.13 -6.21 -19.07
C LEU A 106 -13.97 -7.20 -18.24
N ALA A 107 -13.38 -8.32 -17.82
CA ALA A 107 -14.04 -9.28 -16.93
C ALA A 107 -13.81 -8.98 -15.44
N ILE A 108 -12.60 -8.55 -15.05
CA ILE A 108 -12.23 -8.38 -13.64
C ILE A 108 -12.87 -7.12 -13.02
N ILE A 109 -13.10 -6.07 -13.80
CA ILE A 109 -13.75 -4.84 -13.32
C ILE A 109 -15.18 -5.11 -12.85
N PRO A 110 -16.09 -5.69 -13.66
CA PRO A 110 -17.45 -6.01 -13.20
C PRO A 110 -17.46 -7.06 -12.08
N LEU A 111 -16.52 -8.02 -12.09
CA LEU A 111 -16.36 -8.96 -10.99
C LEU A 111 -15.98 -8.26 -9.68
N SER A 112 -15.00 -7.35 -9.72
CA SER A 112 -14.56 -6.57 -8.56
C SER A 112 -15.68 -5.67 -8.03
N LEU A 113 -16.47 -5.08 -8.94
CA LEU A 113 -17.65 -4.30 -8.59
C LEU A 113 -18.70 -5.15 -7.87
N ALA A 114 -19.05 -6.32 -8.42
CA ALA A 114 -20.02 -7.24 -7.83
C ALA A 114 -19.57 -7.75 -6.46
N VAL A 115 -18.31 -8.18 -6.32
CA VAL A 115 -17.73 -8.61 -5.04
C VAL A 115 -17.71 -7.47 -4.03
N SER A 116 -17.38 -6.25 -4.45
CA SER A 116 -17.36 -5.08 -3.57
C SER A 116 -18.76 -4.68 -3.11
N LEU A 117 -19.77 -4.81 -3.98
CA LEU A 117 -21.17 -4.64 -3.60
C LEU A 117 -21.59 -5.69 -2.56
N MET A 118 -21.25 -6.95 -2.78
CA MET A 118 -21.55 -8.05 -1.86
C MET A 118 -20.89 -7.88 -0.48
N PHE A 119 -19.68 -7.32 -0.43
CA PHE A 119 -18.93 -7.12 0.82
C PHE A 119 -19.08 -5.71 1.41
N GLY A 120 -19.95 -4.85 0.86
CA GLY A 120 -20.17 -3.49 1.37
C GLY A 120 -19.01 -2.50 1.11
N ALA A 121 -18.05 -2.86 0.27
CA ALA A 121 -16.84 -2.09 -0.05
C ALA A 121 -16.92 -1.34 -1.40
N LEU A 122 -18.13 -0.97 -1.83
CA LEU A 122 -18.36 -0.33 -3.13
C LEU A 122 -17.64 1.02 -3.25
N MET A 123 -17.69 1.85 -2.20
CA MET A 123 -17.04 3.16 -2.17
C MET A 123 -15.52 3.07 -2.34
N PRO A 124 -14.76 2.31 -1.51
CA PRO A 124 -13.31 2.19 -1.69
C PRO A 124 -12.92 1.53 -3.01
N MET A 125 -13.70 0.56 -3.53
CA MET A 125 -13.45 0.00 -4.85
C MET A 125 -13.61 1.05 -5.97
N THR A 126 -14.69 1.84 -5.92
CA THR A 126 -14.95 2.86 -6.96
C THR A 126 -13.86 3.92 -6.94
N MET A 127 -13.43 4.36 -5.75
CA MET A 127 -12.29 5.27 -5.60
C MET A 127 -11.01 4.67 -6.17
N LEU A 128 -10.73 3.39 -5.89
CA LEU A 128 -9.59 2.69 -6.46
C LEU A 128 -9.62 2.72 -7.99
N VAL A 129 -10.73 2.34 -8.62
CA VAL A 129 -10.85 2.36 -10.10
C VAL A 129 -10.63 3.76 -10.66
N VAL A 130 -11.19 4.79 -10.03
CA VAL A 130 -10.96 6.19 -10.43
C VAL A 130 -9.49 6.55 -10.35
N PHE A 131 -8.80 6.24 -9.25
CA PHE A 131 -7.37 6.54 -9.11
C PHE A 131 -6.48 5.71 -10.06
N VAL A 132 -6.82 4.43 -10.30
CA VAL A 132 -6.12 3.60 -11.31
C VAL A 132 -6.27 4.21 -12.70
N TRP A 133 -7.47 4.64 -13.06
CA TRP A 133 -7.74 5.31 -14.33
C TRP A 133 -6.99 6.65 -14.44
N MET A 134 -7.00 7.48 -13.38
CA MET A 134 -6.24 8.73 -13.33
C MET A 134 -4.73 8.50 -13.45
N TYR A 135 -4.20 7.47 -12.80
CA TYR A 135 -2.77 7.15 -12.80
C TYR A 135 -2.29 6.62 -14.15
N ASN A 136 -3.07 5.71 -14.75
CA ASN A 136 -2.72 5.01 -15.97
C ASN A 136 -3.21 5.74 -17.23
N ASP A 137 -4.53 5.84 -17.42
CA ASP A 137 -5.16 6.29 -18.67
C ASP A 137 -5.15 7.82 -18.84
N LEU A 138 -5.16 8.59 -17.75
CA LEU A 138 -4.95 10.05 -17.79
C LEU A 138 -3.48 10.45 -17.62
N GLU A 139 -2.57 9.48 -17.65
CA GLU A 139 -1.12 9.70 -17.53
C GLU A 139 -0.73 10.48 -16.25
N GLY A 140 -1.53 10.40 -15.19
CA GLY A 140 -1.26 11.05 -13.90
C GLY A 140 0.07 10.60 -13.27
N SER A 141 0.55 9.41 -13.64
CA SER A 141 1.87 8.90 -13.29
C SER A 141 3.04 9.67 -13.92
N SER A 142 2.80 10.38 -15.02
CA SER A 142 3.77 11.19 -15.77
C SER A 142 3.49 12.70 -15.68
N ALA A 143 2.32 13.11 -15.19
CA ALA A 143 1.91 14.51 -15.13
C ALA A 143 2.80 15.39 -14.24
N SER A 144 3.18 14.89 -13.06
CA SER A 144 4.23 15.47 -12.20
C SER A 144 4.61 14.48 -11.10
N ILE A 145 5.77 14.69 -10.48
CA ILE A 145 6.19 13.93 -9.28
C ILE A 145 5.13 13.97 -8.17
N TRP A 146 4.50 15.12 -7.95
CA TRP A 146 3.56 15.32 -6.85
C TRP A 146 2.22 14.64 -7.12
N MET A 147 1.75 14.71 -8.37
CA MET A 147 0.54 14.00 -8.80
C MET A 147 0.72 12.49 -8.69
N ARG A 148 1.85 11.95 -9.19
CA ARG A 148 2.14 10.52 -9.07
C ARG A 148 2.18 10.07 -7.60
N ASN A 149 2.88 10.82 -6.76
CA ASN A 149 3.00 10.50 -5.35
C ASN A 149 1.65 10.58 -4.62
N ALA A 150 0.82 11.58 -4.93
CA ALA A 150 -0.54 11.69 -4.40
C ALA A 150 -1.39 10.49 -4.83
N LEU A 151 -1.37 10.12 -6.11
CA LEU A 151 -2.14 8.99 -6.64
C LEU A 151 -1.71 7.64 -6.05
N ASN A 152 -0.40 7.44 -5.80
CA ASN A 152 0.07 6.25 -5.07
C ASN A 152 -0.50 6.22 -3.65
N GLY A 153 -0.49 7.35 -2.94
CA GLY A 153 -1.07 7.48 -1.61
C GLY A 153 -2.57 7.19 -1.60
N THR A 154 -3.34 7.81 -2.50
CA THR A 154 -4.80 7.63 -2.55
C THR A 154 -5.21 6.23 -3.03
N GLY A 155 -4.44 5.61 -3.93
CA GLY A 155 -4.60 4.21 -4.30
C GLY A 155 -4.45 3.30 -3.08
N LEU A 156 -3.39 3.50 -2.30
CA LEU A 156 -3.15 2.74 -1.08
C LEU A 156 -4.23 2.98 -0.01
N MET A 157 -4.68 4.23 0.15
CA MET A 157 -5.81 4.58 1.03
C MET A 157 -7.08 3.80 0.63
N SER A 158 -7.32 3.64 -0.66
CA SER A 158 -8.48 2.90 -1.17
C SER A 158 -8.38 1.41 -0.82
N PHE A 159 -7.19 0.82 -0.94
CA PHE A 159 -6.96 -0.56 -0.49
C PHE A 159 -7.14 -0.73 1.02
N GLY A 160 -6.57 0.17 1.85
CA GLY A 160 -6.71 0.12 3.30
C GLY A 160 -8.15 0.31 3.76
N CYS A 161 -8.87 1.26 3.15
CA CYS A 161 -10.28 1.52 3.43
C CYS A 161 -11.15 0.30 3.06
N GLY A 162 -10.91 -0.27 1.88
CA GLY A 162 -11.62 -1.47 1.43
C GLY A 162 -11.32 -2.68 2.31
N ALA A 163 -10.05 -2.94 2.63
CA ALA A 163 -9.67 -4.04 3.52
C ALA A 163 -10.33 -3.93 4.89
N LEU A 164 -10.30 -2.74 5.51
CA LEU A 164 -10.95 -2.50 6.80
C LEU A 164 -12.47 -2.64 6.69
N THR A 165 -13.09 -2.10 5.63
CA THR A 165 -14.54 -2.20 5.40
C THR A 165 -15.00 -3.65 5.24
N VAL A 166 -14.29 -4.45 4.43
CA VAL A 166 -14.62 -5.87 4.22
C VAL A 166 -14.39 -6.69 5.49
N LEU A 167 -13.31 -6.40 6.24
CA LEU A 167 -13.01 -7.09 7.50
C LEU A 167 -14.08 -6.82 8.56
N VAL A 168 -14.57 -5.58 8.64
CA VAL A 168 -15.59 -5.14 9.60
C VAL A 168 -17.00 -5.59 9.19
N GLY A 169 -17.24 -5.73 7.88
CA GLY A 169 -18.52 -6.17 7.34
C GLY A 169 -19.69 -5.22 7.69
N SER A 170 -20.91 -5.70 7.47
CA SER A 170 -22.15 -4.95 7.77
C SER A 170 -22.41 -4.73 9.25
N GLU A 171 -21.67 -5.42 10.11
CA GLU A 171 -21.87 -5.39 11.57
C GLU A 171 -21.23 -4.15 12.20
N GLY A 172 -20.29 -3.49 11.52
CA GLY A 172 -19.57 -2.34 12.06
C GLY A 172 -19.48 -1.12 11.16
N ASN A 173 -19.15 -0.01 11.82
CA ASN A 173 -18.98 1.29 11.18
C ASN A 173 -17.60 1.84 11.51
N LEU A 174 -16.92 2.35 10.48
CA LEU A 174 -15.65 3.05 10.61
C LEU A 174 -15.89 4.40 11.31
N LEU A 175 -15.09 4.69 12.32
CA LEU A 175 -15.13 5.95 13.08
C LEU A 175 -14.23 7.01 12.42
N PRO A 176 -14.42 8.31 12.72
CA PRO A 176 -13.57 9.38 12.18
C PRO A 176 -12.06 9.15 12.37
N LYS A 177 -11.66 8.51 13.48
CA LYS A 177 -10.25 8.15 13.76
C LYS A 177 -9.68 7.20 12.68
N ALA A 178 -10.48 6.27 12.15
CA ALA A 178 -10.07 5.38 11.07
C ALA A 178 -9.82 6.14 9.76
N TYR A 179 -10.68 7.10 9.40
CA TYR A 179 -10.49 7.93 8.21
C TYR A 179 -9.28 8.86 8.33
N ASN A 180 -9.06 9.44 9.50
CA ASN A 180 -7.85 10.21 9.78
C ASN A 180 -6.59 9.34 9.66
N TRP A 181 -6.67 8.10 10.12
CA TRP A 181 -5.56 7.15 9.96
C TRP A 181 -5.30 6.80 8.50
N LEU A 182 -6.35 6.49 7.73
CA LEU A 182 -6.24 6.28 6.28
C LEU A 182 -5.58 7.47 5.60
N PHE A 183 -6.01 8.69 5.91
CA PHE A 183 -5.39 9.90 5.36
C PHE A 183 -3.90 10.01 5.70
N LEU A 184 -3.53 9.76 6.96
CA LEU A 184 -2.13 9.77 7.39
C LEU A 184 -1.28 8.70 6.68
N THR A 185 -1.80 7.48 6.50
CA THR A 185 -1.06 6.44 5.77
C THR A 185 -0.91 6.77 4.29
N GLY A 186 -1.90 7.42 3.70
CA GLY A 186 -1.79 8.03 2.37
C GLY A 186 -0.66 9.04 2.28
N LEU A 187 -0.58 9.99 3.23
CA LEU A 187 0.50 10.98 3.30
C LEU A 187 1.88 10.34 3.51
N ILE A 188 1.97 9.35 4.39
CA ILE A 188 3.21 8.58 4.62
C ILE A 188 3.71 8.03 3.28
N VAL A 189 2.85 7.36 2.51
CA VAL A 189 3.26 6.78 1.23
C VAL A 189 3.52 7.84 0.17
N SER A 190 2.70 8.88 0.05
CA SER A 190 2.96 9.99 -0.89
C SER A 190 4.30 10.69 -0.64
N THR A 191 4.78 10.72 0.59
CA THR A 191 6.05 11.37 0.94
C THR A 191 7.25 10.42 0.99
N THR A 192 7.03 9.11 0.86
CA THR A 192 8.10 8.09 0.94
C THR A 192 8.15 7.12 -0.23
N VAL A 193 7.21 7.18 -1.19
CA VAL A 193 7.11 6.27 -2.35
C VAL A 193 8.38 6.22 -3.19
N GLN A 194 9.20 7.27 -3.17
CA GLN A 194 10.49 7.29 -3.86
C GLN A 194 11.49 6.24 -3.34
N SER A 195 11.22 5.57 -2.20
CA SER A 195 11.94 4.36 -1.79
C SER A 195 11.75 3.19 -2.77
N GLN A 196 10.61 3.14 -3.46
CA GLN A 196 10.30 2.16 -4.52
C GLN A 196 10.95 2.56 -5.85
N ASP A 197 11.09 3.86 -6.11
CA ASP A 197 11.70 4.38 -7.34
C ASP A 197 13.22 4.10 -7.41
N LEU A 198 13.90 3.94 -6.27
CA LEU A 198 15.35 3.71 -6.22
C LEU A 198 15.78 2.41 -6.94
N PRO A 199 15.24 1.21 -6.59
CA PRO A 199 15.61 -0.02 -7.28
C PRO A 199 15.04 -0.14 -8.70
N ASP A 200 14.02 0.66 -9.05
CA ASP A 200 13.35 0.61 -10.37
C ASP A 200 13.89 1.68 -11.36
N LEU A 201 15.01 2.35 -11.01
CA LEU A 201 15.58 3.49 -11.73
C LEU A 201 15.86 3.25 -13.22
N GLU A 202 16.37 2.07 -13.59
CA GLU A 202 16.69 1.75 -14.99
C GLU A 202 15.44 1.62 -15.85
N GLY A 203 14.44 0.86 -15.39
CA GLY A 203 13.16 0.74 -16.08
C GLY A 203 12.36 2.04 -16.11
N ASP A 204 12.40 2.84 -15.04
CA ASP A 204 11.76 4.16 -15.02
C ASP A 204 12.38 5.11 -16.06
N LYS A 205 13.71 5.08 -16.22
CA LYS A 205 14.40 5.82 -17.29
C LYS A 205 13.99 5.32 -18.68
N ALA A 206 13.91 4.00 -18.88
CA ALA A 206 13.52 3.41 -20.16
C ALA A 206 12.10 3.80 -20.60
N ARG A 207 11.19 3.96 -19.63
CA ARG A 207 9.82 4.46 -19.83
C ARG A 207 9.71 5.98 -19.93
N GLY A 208 10.75 6.73 -19.54
CA GLY A 208 10.70 8.19 -19.47
C GLY A 208 9.86 8.73 -18.30
N ARG A 209 9.73 7.96 -17.21
CA ARG A 209 9.02 8.40 -16.01
C ARG A 209 9.75 9.55 -15.31
N GLN A 210 8.99 10.49 -14.78
CA GLN A 210 9.53 11.58 -13.96
C GLN A 210 9.50 11.20 -12.48
N THR A 211 10.50 10.48 -11.98
CA THR A 211 10.67 10.16 -10.55
C THR A 211 11.61 11.13 -9.84
N ILE A 212 11.52 11.23 -8.51
CA ILE A 212 12.43 12.07 -7.71
C ILE A 212 13.92 11.73 -8.01
N PRO A 213 14.36 10.45 -8.01
CA PRO A 213 15.75 10.13 -8.33
C PRO A 213 16.16 10.48 -9.77
N ILE A 214 15.23 10.52 -10.74
CA ILE A 214 15.50 10.91 -12.12
C ILE A 214 15.57 12.43 -12.29
N VAL A 215 14.62 13.17 -11.70
CA VAL A 215 14.47 14.61 -11.89
C VAL A 215 15.43 15.41 -11.01
N TYR A 216 15.60 15.01 -9.75
CA TYR A 216 16.41 15.72 -8.76
C TYR A 216 17.67 14.97 -8.33
N GLY A 217 17.89 13.76 -8.87
CA GLY A 217 19.03 12.92 -8.56
C GLY A 217 18.81 12.02 -7.35
N GLU A 218 19.52 10.90 -7.33
CA GLU A 218 19.42 9.87 -6.28
C GLU A 218 19.74 10.41 -4.88
N SER A 219 20.67 11.36 -4.76
CA SER A 219 21.00 11.96 -3.45
C SER A 219 19.79 12.64 -2.83
N VAL A 220 19.06 13.44 -3.61
CA VAL A 220 17.85 14.13 -3.14
C VAL A 220 16.76 13.13 -2.79
N ALA A 221 16.59 12.08 -3.61
CA ALA A 221 15.67 10.98 -3.31
C ALA A 221 16.01 10.32 -1.95
N ARG A 222 17.26 9.93 -1.71
CA ARG A 222 17.69 9.28 -0.46
C ARG A 222 17.52 10.20 0.75
N TRP A 223 17.90 11.47 0.65
CA TRP A 223 17.68 12.45 1.73
C TRP A 223 16.20 12.67 2.02
N SER A 224 15.34 12.73 1.00
CA SER A 224 13.90 12.84 1.20
C SER A 224 13.32 11.60 1.90
N VAL A 225 13.71 10.38 1.50
CA VAL A 225 13.29 9.14 2.17
C VAL A 225 13.73 9.17 3.63
N ALA A 226 15.02 9.43 3.89
CA ALA A 226 15.56 9.47 5.24
C ALA A 226 14.82 10.47 6.13
N SER A 227 14.61 11.69 5.64
CA SER A 227 13.94 12.76 6.40
C SER A 227 12.48 12.43 6.68
N MET A 228 11.73 11.95 5.68
CA MET A 228 10.32 11.62 5.83
C MET A 228 10.09 10.38 6.69
N VAL A 229 10.94 9.35 6.56
CA VAL A 229 10.89 8.17 7.43
C VAL A 229 11.13 8.55 8.88
N LEU A 230 12.15 9.36 9.18
CA LEU A 230 12.41 9.81 10.54
C LEU A 230 11.25 10.65 11.10
N LEU A 231 10.69 11.54 10.29
CA LEU A 231 9.51 12.33 10.67
C LEU A 231 8.32 11.43 11.03
N TRP A 232 7.99 10.47 10.16
CA TRP A 232 6.84 9.58 10.36
C TRP A 232 7.08 8.51 11.43
N SER A 233 8.33 8.14 11.71
CA SER A 233 8.70 7.32 12.87
C SER A 233 8.35 7.97 14.21
N VAL A 234 8.13 9.29 14.23
CA VAL A 234 7.63 10.02 15.39
C VAL A 234 6.15 10.35 15.23
N LEU A 235 5.75 11.01 14.14
CA LEU A 235 4.37 11.48 13.97
C LEU A 235 3.33 10.34 13.88
N GLY A 236 3.72 9.20 13.30
CA GLY A 236 2.86 8.02 13.21
C GLY A 236 2.43 7.49 14.58
N PRO A 237 3.38 7.05 15.44
CA PRO A 237 3.05 6.63 16.80
C PRO A 237 2.46 7.76 17.65
N TRP A 238 2.87 9.02 17.44
CA TRP A 238 2.27 10.16 18.13
C TRP A 238 0.76 10.30 17.91
N PHE A 239 0.26 10.01 16.71
CA PHE A 239 -1.18 10.02 16.42
C PHE A 239 -1.98 9.00 17.28
N TRP A 240 -1.31 7.94 17.74
CA TRP A 240 -1.87 6.86 18.55
C TRP A 240 -1.56 6.97 20.04
N ALA A 241 -0.62 7.85 20.42
CA ALA A 241 -0.21 8.01 21.80
C ALA A 241 -1.36 8.57 22.66
N THR A 242 -1.45 8.04 23.88
CA THR A 242 -2.34 8.49 24.95
C THR A 242 -1.49 8.92 26.16
N GLU A 243 -2.13 9.44 27.20
CA GLU A 243 -1.44 9.84 28.43
C GLU A 243 -0.69 8.68 29.12
N THR A 244 -1.09 7.43 28.86
CA THR A 244 -0.50 6.24 29.48
C THR A 244 0.59 5.58 28.63
N THR A 245 0.80 6.01 27.38
CA THR A 245 1.70 5.33 26.44
C THR A 245 3.17 5.33 26.92
N SER A 246 3.69 4.15 27.25
CA SER A 246 5.10 3.90 27.52
C SER A 246 6.03 4.28 26.37
N ILE A 247 7.23 4.73 26.74
CA ILE A 247 8.32 5.04 25.81
C ILE A 247 8.71 3.85 24.93
N TRP A 248 8.48 2.61 25.39
CA TRP A 248 8.79 1.40 24.62
C TRP A 248 7.93 1.23 23.37
N PHE A 249 6.76 1.85 23.30
CA PHE A 249 5.91 1.90 22.11
C PHE A 249 6.63 2.52 20.90
N TRP A 250 7.47 3.52 21.16
CA TRP A 250 8.15 4.31 20.14
C TRP A 250 9.42 3.63 19.64
N ALA A 251 10.04 2.79 20.46
CA ALA A 251 11.37 2.22 20.20
C ALA A 251 11.45 1.44 18.87
N PRO A 252 10.52 0.53 18.52
CA PRO A 252 10.62 -0.22 17.27
C PRO A 252 10.63 0.67 16.03
N LEU A 253 9.76 1.68 15.98
CA LEU A 253 9.64 2.59 14.84
C LEU A 253 10.81 3.57 14.73
N ILE A 254 11.31 4.07 15.87
CA ILE A 254 12.48 4.95 15.88
C ILE A 254 13.73 4.16 15.45
N LEU A 255 13.97 2.99 16.04
CA LEU A 255 15.15 2.17 15.72
C LEU A 255 15.15 1.74 14.25
N LEU A 256 14.02 1.25 13.76
CA LEU A 256 13.89 0.82 12.38
C LEU A 256 13.97 2.01 11.40
N GLY A 257 13.38 3.15 11.75
CA GLY A 257 13.45 4.38 10.96
C GLY A 257 14.88 4.93 10.87
N VAL A 258 15.62 4.95 11.97
CA VAL A 258 17.04 5.34 12.00
C VAL A 258 17.89 4.37 11.19
N ALA A 259 17.67 3.06 11.31
CA ALA A 259 18.39 2.06 10.54
C ALA A 259 18.14 2.22 9.03
N LEU A 260 16.87 2.40 8.63
CA LEU A 260 16.48 2.65 7.24
C LEU A 260 17.12 3.94 6.71
N ALA A 261 16.96 5.06 7.42
CA ALA A 261 17.52 6.35 7.02
C ALA A 261 19.06 6.30 6.89
N SER A 262 19.73 5.65 7.85
CA SER A 262 21.18 5.49 7.83
C SER A 262 21.63 4.66 6.63
N LEU A 263 20.97 3.55 6.34
CA LEU A 263 21.30 2.70 5.20
C LEU A 263 21.01 3.40 3.86
N ALA A 264 19.88 4.10 3.76
CA ALA A 264 19.53 4.87 2.57
C ALA A 264 20.59 5.91 2.20
N LEU A 265 21.21 6.55 3.20
CA LEU A 265 22.26 7.55 2.99
C LEU A 265 23.66 6.95 2.81
N ALA A 266 23.99 5.89 3.56
CA ALA A 266 25.34 5.34 3.62
C ALA A 266 25.66 4.29 2.56
N ARG A 267 24.64 3.61 2.00
CA ARG A 267 24.82 2.49 1.08
C ARG A 267 24.08 2.74 -0.23
N TRP A 268 24.80 2.57 -1.33
CA TRP A 268 24.34 2.93 -2.68
C TRP A 268 24.46 1.73 -3.63
N GLY A 269 23.67 1.77 -4.70
CA GLY A 269 23.64 0.78 -5.76
C GLY A 269 22.53 -0.25 -5.59
N GLN A 270 22.19 -0.92 -6.70
CA GLN A 270 21.00 -1.76 -6.87
C GLN A 270 20.71 -2.70 -5.68
N LYS A 271 21.72 -3.45 -5.23
CA LYS A 271 21.56 -4.38 -4.10
C LYS A 271 21.08 -3.68 -2.83
N TRP A 272 21.62 -2.49 -2.55
CA TRP A 272 21.25 -1.74 -1.35
C TRP A 272 19.93 -1.02 -1.51
N ASP A 273 19.56 -0.64 -2.73
CA ASP A 273 18.26 -0.03 -3.03
C ASP A 273 17.12 -1.04 -2.80
N GLU A 274 17.33 -2.30 -3.18
CA GLU A 274 16.41 -3.40 -2.84
C GLU A 274 16.31 -3.61 -1.32
N VAL A 275 17.43 -3.52 -0.59
CA VAL A 275 17.43 -3.64 0.89
C VAL A 275 16.69 -2.48 1.54
N VAL A 276 16.91 -1.25 1.07
CA VAL A 276 16.21 -0.05 1.56
C VAL A 276 14.70 -0.19 1.31
N LEU A 277 14.30 -0.66 0.13
CA LEU A 277 12.90 -0.95 -0.16
C LEU A 277 12.32 -2.00 0.79
N GLN A 278 13.03 -3.10 1.06
CA GLN A 278 12.58 -4.13 1.99
C GLN A 278 12.42 -3.60 3.42
N LEU A 279 13.38 -2.79 3.89
CA LEU A 279 13.29 -2.12 5.18
C LEU A 279 12.16 -1.11 5.24
N TRP A 280 11.90 -0.39 4.15
CA TRP A 280 10.75 0.51 4.04
C TRP A 280 9.43 -0.26 4.13
N CYS A 281 9.32 -1.41 3.46
CA CYS A 281 8.15 -2.29 3.59
C CYS A 281 7.97 -2.74 5.05
N LEU A 282 9.04 -3.21 5.70
CA LEU A 282 9.00 -3.62 7.10
C LEU A 282 8.61 -2.45 8.03
N TRP A 283 9.17 -1.27 7.80
CA TRP A 283 8.84 -0.07 8.56
C TRP A 283 7.37 0.32 8.41
N LEU A 284 6.83 0.24 7.19
CA LEU A 284 5.41 0.45 6.93
C LEU A 284 4.51 -0.61 7.59
N LEU A 285 4.98 -1.86 7.72
CA LEU A 285 4.25 -2.87 8.49
C LEU A 285 4.19 -2.51 9.98
N VAL A 286 5.31 -2.10 10.56
CA VAL A 286 5.37 -1.72 11.97
C VAL A 286 4.51 -0.47 12.24
N ILE A 287 4.52 0.52 11.33
CA ILE A 287 3.72 1.73 11.54
C ILE A 287 2.22 1.42 11.47
N TYR A 288 1.81 0.46 10.64
CA TYR A 288 0.41 0.01 10.56
C TYR A 288 -0.05 -0.78 11.79
N LEU A 289 0.86 -1.36 12.56
CA LEU A 289 0.54 -2.02 13.84
C LEU A 289 0.29 -1.05 15.00
N SER A 290 0.66 0.23 14.85
CA SER A 290 0.54 1.26 15.90
C SER A 290 -0.83 1.30 16.60
N PRO A 291 -2.00 1.28 15.91
CA PRO A 291 -3.30 1.27 16.58
C PRO A 291 -3.48 0.13 17.58
N ALA A 292 -3.04 -1.09 17.24
CA ALA A 292 -3.18 -2.25 18.11
C ALA A 292 -2.19 -2.26 19.28
N LEU A 293 -1.04 -1.59 19.12
CA LEU A 293 0.02 -1.54 20.13
C LEU A 293 -0.17 -0.40 21.14
N ALA A 294 -1.04 0.58 20.86
CA ALA A 294 -1.25 1.77 21.69
C ALA A 294 -1.72 1.49 23.12
N SER A 295 -2.27 0.30 23.42
CA SER A 295 -2.68 -0.11 24.78
C SER A 295 -1.67 -0.94 25.55
N TRP A 296 -0.60 -1.44 24.92
CA TRP A 296 0.42 -2.28 25.56
C TRP A 296 1.57 -1.45 26.14
N ALA A 297 1.37 -0.14 26.17
CA ALA A 297 2.35 0.87 26.54
C ALA A 297 1.77 1.73 27.64
#